data_AF-A0A2R6NNR4-F1
#
_entry.id   AF-A0A2R6NNR4-F1
#
_cell.length_a   1.000
_cell.length_b   1.000
_cell.length_c   1.000
_cell.angle_alpha   90.00
_cell.angle_beta   90.00
_cell.angle_gamma   90.00
#
_symmetry.space_group_name_H-M   'P 1'
#
loop_
_entity.id
_entity.type
_entity.pdbx_description
1 polymer ?
#
loop_
_entity_poly.entity_id
_entity_poly.type
_entity_poly.pdbx_seq_one_letter_code
_entity_poly.pdbx_strand_id
1 'polypeptide(L)'
;MRHFGPTLQGLIHVSSSLIIYIQSNSRATLRGLSKASAFFLEVLSNHPSPHLQLLAEHLIPVLTNHPRLAHYSSERDFAIDSRRWKEKVKALRIELDRVPEDAREDGFENWWDRLSDIVGVLEGRPEVLKGLCTELGTDWKEVCISWGIFVDPRLRRQDLPDVVLQTLDELPPDPTNDEDVVHSLLFLGKPTQVLSQALQLDLWLSAHLADVMEPLELIERDPTE
;
A
#
# COMPACT_ATOMS: atom_id res chain seq x y z
N MET A 1 -1.81 -13.02 52.97
CA MET A 1 -0.57 -12.41 52.46
C MET A 1 -0.36 -12.87 51.02
N ARG A 2 -0.25 -11.89 50.12
CA ARG A 2 0.20 -11.97 48.70
C ARG A 2 -0.70 -12.70 47.70
N HIS A 3 -1.66 -11.94 47.17
CA HIS A 3 -2.13 -12.09 45.79
C HIS A 3 -0.98 -11.76 44.83
N PHE A 4 -0.71 -12.68 43.90
CA PHE A 4 0.09 -12.41 42.71
C PHE A 4 -0.77 -11.58 41.74
N GLY A 5 -0.38 -10.32 41.52
CA GLY A 5 -0.84 -9.55 40.37
C GLY A 5 -0.06 -9.94 39.11
N PRO A 6 -0.65 -9.91 37.91
CA PRO A 6 0.08 -10.13 36.68
C PRO A 6 1.15 -9.04 36.53
N THR A 7 2.38 -9.49 36.31
CA THR A 7 3.60 -8.69 36.27
C THR A 7 3.60 -7.76 35.05
N LEU A 8 3.90 -6.47 35.26
CA LEU A 8 4.11 -5.44 34.21
C LEU A 8 5.01 -5.89 33.04
N GLN A 9 5.90 -6.86 33.25
CA GLN A 9 6.73 -7.48 32.21
C GLN A 9 5.96 -8.28 31.15
N GLY A 10 4.80 -8.87 31.49
CA GLY A 10 3.97 -9.59 30.52
C GLY A 10 3.23 -8.66 29.55
N LEU A 11 2.81 -7.48 30.04
CA LEU A 11 2.20 -6.44 29.22
C LEU A 11 3.22 -5.82 28.26
N ILE A 12 4.41 -5.47 28.75
CA ILE A 12 5.47 -4.86 27.92
C ILE A 12 5.92 -5.78 26.76
N HIS A 13 5.94 -7.09 26.96
CA HIS A 13 6.37 -8.04 25.92
C HIS A 13 5.28 -8.34 24.86
N VAL A 14 4.00 -8.14 25.19
CA VAL A 14 2.87 -8.20 24.23
C VAL A 14 2.73 -6.86 23.50
N SER A 15 3.00 -5.73 24.17
CA SER A 15 2.88 -4.36 23.63
C SER A 15 3.97 -3.99 22.61
N SER A 16 5.24 -4.35 22.82
CA SER A 16 6.29 -4.15 21.80
C SER A 16 6.06 -4.99 20.55
N SER A 17 5.38 -6.13 20.68
CA SER A 17 4.95 -6.95 19.55
C SER A 17 3.79 -6.30 18.80
N LEU A 18 2.88 -5.59 19.47
CA LEU A 18 1.72 -4.94 18.85
C LEU A 18 2.11 -3.84 17.84
N ILE A 19 3.09 -2.98 18.16
CA ILE A 19 3.61 -1.97 17.22
C ILE A 19 4.20 -2.64 15.97
N ILE A 20 5.06 -3.64 16.17
CA ILE A 20 5.68 -4.38 15.05
C ILE A 20 4.59 -5.06 14.22
N TYR A 21 3.56 -5.61 14.87
CA TYR A 21 2.45 -6.28 14.19
C TYR A 21 1.56 -5.30 13.41
N ILE A 22 1.26 -4.12 13.96
CA ILE A 22 0.47 -3.08 13.29
C ILE A 22 1.26 -2.48 12.12
N GLN A 23 2.54 -2.15 12.30
CA GLN A 23 3.40 -1.68 11.20
C GLN A 23 3.59 -2.74 10.11
N SER A 24 3.75 -4.02 10.50
CA SER A 24 3.81 -5.13 9.56
C SER A 24 2.47 -5.36 8.84
N ASN A 25 1.35 -5.13 9.51
CA ASN A 25 0.01 -5.16 8.92
C ASN A 25 -0.17 -4.02 7.92
N SER A 26 0.24 -2.78 8.24
CA SER A 26 0.19 -1.65 7.31
C SER A 26 1.04 -1.92 6.06
N ARG A 27 2.26 -2.44 6.20
CA ARG A 27 3.10 -2.87 5.06
C ARG A 27 2.47 -4.03 4.27
N ALA A 28 1.91 -5.03 4.95
CA ALA A 28 1.25 -6.16 4.31
C ALA A 28 -0.02 -5.71 3.56
N THR A 29 -0.80 -4.81 4.14
CA THR A 29 -1.99 -4.22 3.54
C THR A 29 -1.59 -3.39 2.32
N LEU A 30 -0.60 -2.49 2.43
CA LEU A 30 -0.08 -1.69 1.31
C LEU A 30 0.39 -2.56 0.13
N ARG A 31 1.01 -3.70 0.41
CA ARG A 31 1.45 -4.69 -0.59
C ARG A 31 0.35 -5.64 -1.06
N GLY A 32 -0.87 -5.51 -0.52
CA GLY A 32 -1.98 -6.38 -0.87
C GLY A 32 -1.88 -7.81 -0.34
N LEU A 33 -1.01 -8.07 0.63
CA LEU A 33 -0.80 -9.35 1.31
C LEU A 33 -1.91 -9.61 2.33
N SER A 34 -3.11 -9.87 1.82
CA SER A 34 -4.33 -10.01 2.60
C SER A 34 -4.29 -11.13 3.64
N LYS A 35 -3.58 -12.24 3.36
CA LYS A 35 -3.40 -13.36 4.31
C LYS A 35 -2.50 -13.01 5.50
N ALA A 36 -1.41 -12.27 5.26
CA ALA A 36 -0.52 -11.83 6.34
C ALA A 36 -1.19 -10.78 7.22
N SER A 37 -1.95 -9.88 6.61
CA SER A 37 -2.73 -8.86 7.31
C SER A 37 -3.83 -9.51 8.18
N ALA A 38 -4.51 -10.54 7.67
CA ALA A 38 -5.50 -11.29 8.45
C ALA A 38 -4.89 -11.99 9.67
N PHE A 39 -3.72 -12.64 9.53
CA PHE A 39 -3.02 -13.27 10.65
C PHE A 39 -2.71 -12.28 11.78
N PHE A 40 -2.26 -11.07 11.45
CA PHE A 40 -2.00 -10.05 12.46
C PHE A 40 -3.28 -9.54 13.14
N LEU A 41 -4.40 -9.45 12.41
CA LEU A 41 -5.69 -9.09 12.98
C LEU A 41 -6.29 -10.20 13.86
N GLU A 42 -6.03 -11.47 13.55
CA GLU A 42 -6.46 -12.59 14.39
C GLU A 42 -5.85 -12.50 15.79
N VAL A 43 -4.63 -11.97 15.93
CA VAL A 43 -4.01 -11.72 17.25
C VAL A 43 -4.82 -10.71 18.08
N LEU A 44 -5.47 -9.73 17.42
CA LEU A 44 -6.28 -8.70 18.08
C LEU A 44 -7.59 -9.25 18.66
N SER A 45 -8.01 -10.47 18.32
CA SER A 45 -9.16 -11.13 18.94
C SER A 45 -9.01 -11.32 20.46
N ASN A 46 -7.77 -11.33 20.97
CA ASN A 46 -7.48 -11.42 22.39
C ASN A 46 -7.16 -10.06 23.04
N HIS A 47 -7.36 -8.96 22.34
CA HIS A 47 -7.02 -7.62 22.82
C HIS A 47 -7.96 -7.15 23.95
N PRO A 48 -7.50 -6.42 24.99
CA PRO A 48 -8.37 -5.98 26.09
C PRO A 48 -9.56 -5.10 25.68
N SER A 49 -9.43 -4.35 24.59
CA SER A 49 -10.52 -3.50 24.05
C SER A 49 -11.53 -4.35 23.25
N PRO A 50 -12.80 -4.46 23.69
CA PRO A 50 -13.83 -5.18 22.95
C PRO A 50 -14.18 -4.48 21.62
N HIS A 51 -13.98 -3.17 21.53
CA HIS A 51 -14.14 -2.43 20.29
C HIS A 51 -13.12 -2.86 19.24
N LEU A 52 -11.85 -3.02 19.66
CA LEU A 52 -10.79 -3.45 18.75
C LEU A 52 -10.98 -4.90 18.31
N GLN A 53 -11.43 -5.79 19.20
CA GLN A 53 -11.76 -7.17 18.82
C GLN A 53 -12.82 -7.21 17.71
N LEU A 54 -13.95 -6.52 17.90
CA LEU A 54 -15.04 -6.48 16.94
C LEU A 54 -14.61 -5.86 15.60
N LEU A 55 -13.87 -4.75 15.64
CA LEU A 55 -13.36 -4.09 14.43
C LEU A 55 -12.37 -4.98 13.67
N ALA A 56 -11.50 -5.71 14.38
CA ALA A 56 -10.59 -6.67 13.76
C ALA A 56 -11.36 -7.81 13.06
N GLU A 57 -12.38 -8.37 13.70
CA GLU A 57 -13.26 -9.39 13.13
C GLU A 57 -13.95 -8.91 11.84
N HIS A 58 -14.36 -7.64 11.79
CA HIS A 58 -14.99 -7.04 10.61
C HIS A 58 -13.99 -6.62 9.53
N LEU A 59 -12.77 -6.23 9.90
CA LEU A 59 -11.71 -5.83 8.97
C LEU A 59 -11.11 -7.03 8.22
N ILE A 60 -10.95 -8.19 8.88
CA ILE A 60 -10.44 -9.42 8.25
C ILE A 60 -11.17 -9.78 6.94
N PRO A 61 -12.51 -9.91 6.90
CA PRO A 61 -13.23 -10.24 5.66
C PRO A 61 -13.15 -9.13 4.62
N VAL A 62 -12.95 -7.86 5.01
CA VAL A 62 -12.74 -6.75 4.08
C VAL A 62 -11.39 -6.89 3.38
N LEU A 63 -10.32 -7.15 4.14
CA LEU A 63 -8.97 -7.32 3.59
C LEU A 63 -8.84 -8.59 2.73
N THR A 64 -9.41 -9.71 3.20
CA THR A 64 -9.29 -11.01 2.52
C THR A 64 -10.11 -11.11 1.25
N ASN A 65 -11.23 -10.37 1.15
CA ASN A 65 -12.10 -10.37 -0.03
C ASN A 65 -11.95 -9.10 -0.89
N HIS A 66 -10.81 -8.42 -0.83
CA HIS A 66 -10.52 -7.27 -1.70
C HIS A 66 -10.50 -7.71 -3.18
N PRO A 67 -11.40 -7.19 -4.05
CA PRO A 67 -11.44 -7.58 -5.45
C PRO A 67 -10.15 -7.20 -6.18
N ARG A 68 -9.62 -8.13 -6.97
CA ARG A 68 -8.44 -7.92 -7.81
C ARG A 68 -8.83 -8.13 -9.25
N LEU A 69 -8.57 -7.16 -10.13
CA LEU A 69 -8.94 -7.23 -11.54
C LEU A 69 -8.49 -8.53 -12.22
N ALA A 70 -7.29 -9.03 -11.87
CA ALA A 70 -6.73 -10.28 -12.39
C ALA A 70 -7.57 -11.55 -12.09
N HIS A 71 -8.49 -11.50 -11.11
CA HIS A 71 -9.38 -12.62 -10.76
C HIS A 71 -10.73 -12.59 -11.50
N TYR A 72 -10.95 -11.60 -12.37
CA TYR A 72 -12.20 -11.43 -13.10
C TYR A 72 -11.97 -11.61 -14.60
N SER A 73 -12.93 -12.26 -15.26
CA SER A 73 -12.97 -12.40 -16.72
C SER A 73 -13.51 -11.16 -17.43
N SER A 74 -14.19 -10.27 -16.71
CA SER A 74 -14.74 -9.02 -17.25
C SER A 74 -14.52 -7.83 -16.31
N GLU A 75 -14.21 -6.66 -16.88
CA GLU A 75 -14.11 -5.40 -16.12
C GLU A 75 -15.43 -5.04 -15.44
N ARG A 76 -16.56 -5.43 -16.04
CA ARG A 76 -17.91 -5.15 -15.51
C ARG A 76 -18.14 -5.86 -14.19
N ASP A 77 -17.83 -7.15 -14.11
CA ASP A 77 -18.04 -7.95 -12.90
C ASP A 77 -17.11 -7.46 -11.78
N PHE A 78 -15.86 -7.15 -12.12
CA PHE A 78 -14.93 -6.49 -11.21
C PHE A 78 -15.50 -5.17 -10.67
N ALA A 79 -16.02 -4.30 -11.52
CA ALA A 79 -16.57 -3.01 -11.09
C ALA A 79 -17.77 -3.17 -10.14
N ILE A 80 -18.62 -4.17 -10.36
CA ILE A 80 -19.77 -4.48 -9.49
C ILE A 80 -19.28 -4.91 -8.10
N ASP A 81 -18.35 -5.86 -8.05
CA ASP A 81 -17.84 -6.38 -6.78
C ASP A 81 -16.97 -5.37 -6.03
N SER A 82 -16.12 -4.60 -6.73
CA SER A 82 -15.36 -3.50 -6.14
C SER A 82 -16.27 -2.45 -5.52
N ARG A 83 -17.41 -2.12 -6.15
CA ARG A 83 -18.40 -1.22 -5.57
C ARG A 83 -19.01 -1.81 -4.30
N ARG A 84 -19.43 -3.07 -4.32
CA ARG A 84 -19.98 -3.76 -3.15
C ARG A 84 -18.97 -3.85 -2.01
N TRP A 85 -17.71 -4.12 -2.34
CA TRP A 85 -16.62 -4.14 -1.38
C TRP A 85 -16.39 -2.76 -0.75
N LYS A 86 -16.40 -1.67 -1.55
CA LYS A 86 -16.32 -0.30 -1.02
C LYS A 86 -17.46 0.05 -0.07
N GLU A 87 -18.68 -0.48 -0.28
CA GLU A 87 -19.77 -0.30 0.70
C GLU A 87 -19.47 -0.98 2.05
N LYS A 88 -18.78 -2.13 2.06
CA LYS A 88 -18.31 -2.77 3.31
C LYS A 88 -17.25 -1.93 4.01
N VAL A 89 -16.32 -1.35 3.26
CA VAL A 89 -15.31 -0.42 3.81
C VAL A 89 -15.99 0.79 4.47
N LYS A 90 -17.00 1.37 3.83
CA LYS A 90 -17.78 2.48 4.41
C LYS A 90 -18.52 2.07 5.68
N ALA A 91 -19.09 0.88 5.72
CA ALA A 91 -19.73 0.36 6.94
C ALA A 91 -18.71 0.25 8.08
N LEU A 92 -17.52 -0.29 7.80
CA LEU A 92 -16.43 -0.38 8.77
C LEU A 92 -15.97 1.01 9.26
N ARG A 93 -15.89 2.01 8.38
CA ARG A 93 -15.61 3.40 8.77
C ARG A 93 -16.65 3.92 9.78
N ILE A 94 -17.94 3.71 9.52
CA ILE A 94 -19.02 4.15 10.42
C ILE A 94 -18.89 3.48 11.79
N GLU A 95 -18.54 2.19 11.83
CA GLU A 95 -18.31 1.48 13.09
C GLU A 95 -17.09 2.01 13.84
N LEU A 96 -15.99 2.27 13.13
CA LEU A 96 -14.79 2.85 13.69
C LEU A 96 -15.06 4.25 14.28
N ASP A 97 -15.83 5.09 13.60
CA ASP A 97 -16.17 6.44 14.05
C ASP A 97 -17.06 6.45 15.31
N ARG A 98 -17.78 5.34 15.59
CA ARG A 98 -18.62 5.17 16.79
C ARG A 98 -17.83 4.82 18.05
N VAL A 99 -16.54 4.48 17.93
CA VAL A 99 -15.71 4.17 19.11
C VAL A 99 -15.53 5.44 19.95
N PRO A 100 -15.93 5.44 21.24
CA PRO A 100 -15.73 6.56 22.15
C PRO A 100 -14.25 6.93 22.29
N GLU A 101 -13.91 8.22 22.37
CA GLU A 101 -12.51 8.68 22.42
C GLU A 101 -11.72 8.09 23.59
N ASP A 102 -12.36 7.92 24.74
CA ASP A 102 -11.79 7.30 25.95
C ASP A 102 -11.52 5.79 25.80
N ALA A 103 -12.04 5.16 24.75
CA ALA A 103 -11.81 3.76 24.43
C ALA A 103 -10.80 3.54 23.28
N ARG A 104 -10.30 4.61 22.66
CA ARG A 104 -9.40 4.57 21.48
C ARG A 104 -7.93 4.33 21.82
N GLU A 105 -7.57 4.46 23.09
CA GLU A 105 -6.26 4.14 23.62
C GLU A 105 -6.32 2.93 24.54
N ASP A 106 -5.24 2.14 24.58
CA ASP A 106 -5.09 0.98 25.45
C ASP A 106 -4.06 1.21 26.57
N GLY A 107 -3.69 2.47 26.80
CA GLY A 107 -2.64 2.88 27.73
C GLY A 107 -1.22 2.78 27.16
N PHE A 108 -1.07 2.40 25.89
CA PHE A 108 0.21 2.36 25.20
C PHE A 108 0.21 3.13 23.88
N GLU A 109 -0.77 2.86 23.00
CA GLU A 109 -0.93 3.56 21.73
C GLU A 109 -2.39 3.88 21.43
N ASN A 110 -2.62 4.94 20.65
CA ASN A 110 -3.91 5.18 20.03
C ASN A 110 -4.10 4.19 18.86
N TRP A 111 -4.61 2.99 19.17
CA TRP A 111 -4.85 1.95 18.18
C TRP A 111 -5.89 2.39 17.14
N TRP A 112 -6.78 3.33 17.48
CA TRP A 112 -7.81 3.83 16.58
C TRP A 112 -7.21 4.59 15.41
N ASP A 113 -6.19 5.43 15.63
CA ASP A 113 -5.52 6.18 14.56
C ASP A 113 -4.94 5.21 13.52
N ARG A 114 -4.30 4.13 13.98
CA ARG A 114 -3.72 3.10 13.12
C ARG A 114 -4.76 2.35 12.30
N LEU A 115 -5.87 1.96 12.92
CA LEU A 115 -6.99 1.36 12.20
C LEU A 115 -7.63 2.35 11.23
N SER A 116 -7.71 3.63 11.60
CA SER A 116 -8.25 4.70 10.77
C SER A 116 -7.44 4.91 9.51
N ASP A 117 -6.11 4.85 9.59
CA ASP A 117 -5.20 4.92 8.45
C ASP A 117 -5.41 3.72 7.51
N ILE A 118 -5.48 2.49 8.07
CA ILE A 118 -5.75 1.28 7.30
C ILE A 118 -7.10 1.43 6.56
N VAL A 119 -8.17 1.81 7.26
CA VAL A 119 -9.48 2.03 6.63
C VAL A 119 -9.40 3.16 5.59
N GLY A 120 -8.62 4.21 5.82
CA GLY A 120 -8.41 5.31 4.88
C GLY A 120 -7.74 4.86 3.59
N VAL A 121 -6.75 3.97 3.68
CA VAL A 121 -6.16 3.30 2.51
C VAL A 121 -7.19 2.45 1.79
N LEU A 122 -8.00 1.65 2.51
CA LEU A 122 -9.05 0.82 1.88
C LEU A 122 -10.16 1.64 1.23
N GLU A 123 -10.44 2.85 1.73
CA GLU A 123 -11.36 3.81 1.10
C GLU A 123 -10.78 4.37 -0.21
N GLY A 124 -9.47 4.24 -0.42
CA GLY A 124 -8.75 4.77 -1.58
C GLY A 124 -8.42 6.25 -1.46
N ARG A 125 -8.18 6.74 -0.22
CA ARG A 125 -7.81 8.13 0.04
C ARG A 125 -6.33 8.38 -0.27
N PRO A 126 -6.00 9.17 -1.32
CA PRO A 126 -4.62 9.37 -1.75
C PRO A 126 -3.69 9.92 -0.66
N GLU A 127 -4.18 10.90 0.11
CA GLU A 127 -3.44 11.60 1.15
C GLU A 127 -3.10 10.67 2.33
N VAL A 128 -4.03 9.79 2.72
CA VAL A 128 -3.79 8.82 3.79
C VAL A 128 -2.79 7.77 3.33
N LEU A 129 -2.92 7.29 2.09
CA LEU A 129 -1.98 6.34 1.51
C LEU A 129 -0.56 6.91 1.46
N LYS A 130 -0.40 8.12 0.92
CA LYS A 130 0.89 8.80 0.85
C LYS A 130 1.48 9.02 2.24
N GLY A 131 0.69 9.55 3.18
CA GLY A 131 1.13 9.78 4.57
C GLY A 131 1.61 8.50 5.25
N LEU A 132 0.85 7.40 5.12
CA LEU A 132 1.21 6.10 5.68
C LEU A 132 2.49 5.53 5.04
N CYS A 133 2.63 5.65 3.72
CA CYS A 133 3.84 5.27 2.99
C CYS A 133 5.08 6.05 3.49
N THR A 134 4.95 7.37 3.64
CA THR A 134 6.03 8.22 4.18
C THR A 134 6.39 7.83 5.61
N GLU A 135 5.40 7.60 6.48
CA GLU A 135 5.65 7.18 7.87
C GLU A 135 6.39 5.83 7.94
N LEU A 136 6.06 4.91 7.04
CA LEU A 136 6.72 3.61 6.94
C LEU A 136 8.09 3.69 6.23
N GLY A 137 8.51 4.87 5.78
CA GLY A 137 9.77 5.07 5.06
C GLY A 137 9.82 4.33 3.73
N THR A 138 8.69 4.24 3.03
CA THR A 138 8.62 3.60 1.71
C THR A 138 9.11 4.56 0.62
N ASP A 139 9.51 4.01 -0.52
CA ASP A 139 9.90 4.80 -1.69
C ASP A 139 8.69 5.19 -2.55
N TRP A 140 8.96 5.97 -3.59
CA TRP A 140 7.96 6.42 -4.55
C TRP A 140 7.32 5.26 -5.33
N LYS A 141 8.02 4.14 -5.50
CA LYS A 141 7.50 2.96 -6.22
C LYS A 141 6.40 2.29 -5.41
N GLU A 142 6.60 2.13 -4.11
CA GLU A 142 5.60 1.56 -3.21
C GLU A 142 4.33 2.43 -3.21
N VAL A 143 4.46 3.76 -3.21
CA VAL A 143 3.32 4.68 -3.37
C VAL A 143 2.60 4.46 -4.71
N CYS A 144 3.32 4.43 -5.83
CA CYS A 144 2.72 4.25 -7.16
C CYS A 144 1.99 2.89 -7.28
N ILE A 145 2.59 1.82 -6.73
CA ILE A 145 1.99 0.48 -6.74
C ILE A 145 0.73 0.47 -5.86
N SER A 146 0.81 1.00 -4.64
CA SER A 146 -0.34 1.05 -3.72
C SER A 146 -1.46 1.93 -4.28
N TRP A 147 -1.14 2.99 -5.04
CA TRP A 147 -2.12 3.81 -5.74
C TRP A 147 -2.95 2.98 -6.72
N GLY A 148 -2.29 2.19 -7.57
CA GLY A 148 -2.95 1.28 -8.52
C GLY A 148 -3.70 0.13 -7.85
N ILE A 149 -3.50 -0.10 -6.55
CA ILE A 149 -4.24 -1.10 -5.78
C ILE A 149 -5.48 -0.51 -5.12
N PHE A 150 -5.36 0.67 -4.50
CA PHE A 150 -6.35 1.19 -3.56
C PHE A 150 -7.07 2.44 -4.05
N VAL A 151 -6.35 3.34 -4.71
CA VAL A 151 -6.89 4.64 -5.17
C VAL A 151 -7.57 4.48 -6.52
N ASP A 152 -6.83 3.99 -7.51
CA ASP A 152 -7.34 3.72 -8.85
C ASP A 152 -7.00 2.29 -9.31
N PRO A 153 -7.83 1.29 -8.94
CA PRO A 153 -7.67 -0.09 -9.38
C PRO A 153 -7.81 -0.34 -10.89
N ARG A 154 -8.21 0.68 -11.66
CA ARG A 154 -8.37 0.62 -13.12
C ARG A 154 -7.34 1.48 -13.85
N LEU A 155 -6.33 1.98 -13.13
CA LEU A 155 -5.24 2.79 -13.67
C LEU A 155 -4.62 2.10 -14.88
N ARG A 156 -4.57 2.80 -16.01
CA ARG A 156 -3.96 2.30 -17.24
C ARG A 156 -2.54 2.81 -17.35
N ARG A 157 -1.74 2.14 -18.19
CA ARG A 157 -0.34 2.51 -18.41
C ARG A 157 -0.19 3.96 -18.89
N GLN A 158 -1.12 4.46 -19.71
CA GLN A 158 -1.07 5.84 -20.19
C GLN A 158 -1.34 6.89 -19.11
N ASP A 159 -2.02 6.51 -18.02
CA ASP A 159 -2.41 7.41 -16.93
C ASP A 159 -1.39 7.36 -15.77
N LEU A 160 -0.49 6.34 -15.78
CA LEU A 160 0.54 6.16 -14.77
C LEU A 160 1.50 7.36 -14.64
N PRO A 161 1.96 8.03 -15.73
CA PRO A 161 2.87 9.17 -15.62
C PRO A 161 2.32 10.31 -14.75
N ASP A 162 1.01 10.57 -14.77
CA ASP A 162 0.40 11.62 -13.96
C ASP A 162 0.50 11.32 -12.46
N VAL A 163 0.24 10.06 -12.07
CA VAL A 163 0.39 9.58 -10.70
C VAL A 163 1.85 9.64 -10.24
N VAL A 164 2.76 9.26 -11.14
CA VAL A 164 4.21 9.25 -10.86
C VAL A 164 4.72 10.68 -10.67
N LEU A 165 4.37 11.61 -11.56
CA LEU A 165 4.74 13.02 -11.42
C LEU A 165 4.32 13.58 -10.05
N GLN A 166 3.05 13.37 -9.67
CA GLN A 166 2.54 13.82 -8.38
C GLN A 166 3.22 13.13 -7.18
N THR A 167 3.75 11.92 -7.37
CA THR A 167 4.45 11.19 -6.31
C THR A 167 5.89 11.67 -6.17
N LEU A 168 6.58 11.89 -7.29
CA LEU A 168 7.98 12.32 -7.31
C LEU A 168 8.18 13.76 -6.80
N ASP A 169 7.15 14.60 -6.81
CA ASP A 169 7.18 15.92 -6.17
C ASP A 169 7.40 15.84 -4.65
N GLU A 170 6.93 14.76 -4.00
CA GLU A 170 7.04 14.54 -2.56
C GLU A 170 8.16 13.54 -2.21
N LEU A 171 8.33 12.50 -3.04
CA LEU A 171 9.29 11.43 -2.86
C LEU A 171 10.13 11.30 -4.15
N PRO A 172 11.15 12.15 -4.34
CA PRO A 172 11.97 12.10 -5.55
C PRO A 172 12.78 10.78 -5.62
N PRO A 173 13.17 10.34 -6.83
CA PRO A 173 14.05 9.20 -6.96
C PRO A 173 15.44 9.54 -6.39
N ASP A 174 16.15 8.53 -5.90
CA ASP A 174 17.51 8.70 -5.39
C ASP A 174 18.48 9.01 -6.55
N PRO A 175 19.03 10.23 -6.65
CA PRO A 175 19.88 10.63 -7.76
C PRO A 175 21.26 9.94 -7.73
N THR A 176 21.61 9.28 -6.63
CA THR A 176 22.85 8.50 -6.50
C THR A 176 22.66 7.04 -6.93
N ASN A 177 21.42 6.63 -7.16
CA ASN A 177 21.05 5.31 -7.64
C ASN A 177 20.53 5.40 -9.08
N ASP A 178 21.43 5.18 -10.04
CA ASP A 178 21.10 5.23 -11.46
C ASP A 178 19.95 4.28 -11.86
N GLU A 179 19.81 3.13 -11.18
CA GLU A 179 18.70 2.19 -11.41
C GLU A 179 17.36 2.82 -10.99
N ASP A 180 17.35 3.59 -9.91
CA ASP A 180 16.15 4.30 -9.45
C ASP A 180 15.76 5.42 -10.43
N VAL A 181 16.75 6.13 -10.98
CA VAL A 181 16.54 7.13 -12.04
C VAL A 181 15.95 6.47 -13.29
N VAL A 182 16.51 5.34 -13.75
CA VAL A 182 15.96 4.58 -14.89
C VAL A 182 14.52 4.17 -14.64
N HIS A 183 14.20 3.64 -13.46
CA HIS A 183 12.83 3.28 -13.10
C HIS A 183 11.88 4.47 -13.14
N SER A 184 12.29 5.64 -12.62
CA SER A 184 11.46 6.84 -12.66
C SER A 184 11.15 7.27 -14.10
N LEU A 185 12.14 7.20 -15.00
CA LEU A 185 11.98 7.55 -16.41
C LEU A 185 11.07 6.56 -17.16
N LEU A 186 11.17 5.27 -16.84
CA LEU A 186 10.25 4.24 -17.35
C LEU A 186 8.80 4.51 -16.92
N PHE A 187 8.60 4.79 -15.63
CA PHE A 187 7.27 5.09 -15.07
C PHE A 187 6.68 6.39 -15.60
N LEU A 188 7.52 7.37 -15.95
CA LEU A 188 7.13 8.63 -16.59
C LEU A 188 6.89 8.50 -18.11
N GLY A 189 7.16 7.34 -18.71
CA GLY A 189 7.03 7.14 -20.15
C GLY A 189 8.03 7.96 -20.98
N LYS A 190 9.30 8.04 -20.54
CA LYS A 190 10.38 8.79 -21.21
C LYS A 190 11.43 7.87 -21.86
N PRO A 191 11.08 7.09 -22.90
CA PRO A 191 11.91 6.00 -23.42
C PRO A 191 13.29 6.44 -23.92
N THR A 192 13.41 7.56 -24.63
CA THR A 192 14.72 8.07 -25.08
C THR A 192 15.65 8.42 -23.91
N GLN A 193 15.10 8.99 -22.83
CA GLN A 193 15.87 9.31 -21.63
C GLN A 193 16.26 8.04 -20.87
N VAL A 194 15.39 7.03 -20.86
CA VAL A 194 15.70 5.71 -20.30
C VAL A 194 16.93 5.11 -20.98
N LEU A 195 17.01 5.13 -22.32
CA LEU A 195 18.18 4.60 -23.04
C LEU A 195 19.46 5.36 -22.68
N SER A 196 19.40 6.70 -22.67
CA SER A 196 20.56 7.52 -22.30
C SER A 196 21.06 7.23 -20.89
N GLN A 197 20.15 7.02 -19.93
CA GLN A 197 20.51 6.71 -18.55
C GLN A 197 20.98 5.25 -18.39
N ALA A 198 20.30 4.31 -19.06
CA ALA A 198 20.68 2.90 -19.07
C ALA A 198 22.09 2.70 -19.65
N LEU A 199 22.49 3.50 -20.64
CA LEU A 199 23.84 3.47 -21.20
C LEU A 199 24.92 3.85 -20.17
N GLN A 200 24.60 4.73 -19.21
CA GLN A 200 25.53 5.08 -18.12
C GLN A 200 25.69 3.92 -17.12
N LEU A 201 24.64 3.11 -16.94
CA LEU A 201 24.65 1.93 -16.08
C LEU A 201 25.38 0.76 -16.73
N ASP A 202 24.91 0.37 -17.92
CA ASP A 202 25.39 -0.78 -18.66
C ASP A 202 25.00 -0.68 -20.15
N LEU A 203 26.00 -0.83 -21.02
CA LEU A 203 25.82 -0.78 -22.47
C LEU A 203 24.84 -1.85 -22.96
N TRP A 204 24.89 -3.06 -22.39
CA TRP A 204 24.02 -4.15 -22.81
C TRP A 204 22.57 -3.90 -22.39
N LEU A 205 22.33 -3.37 -21.21
CA LEU A 205 20.99 -2.96 -20.78
C LEU A 205 20.40 -1.95 -21.76
N SER A 206 21.15 -0.90 -22.12
CA SER A 206 20.67 0.09 -23.09
C SER A 206 20.36 -0.53 -24.46
N ALA A 207 21.24 -1.41 -24.96
CA ALA A 207 21.02 -2.07 -26.25
C ALA A 207 19.76 -2.94 -26.23
N HIS A 208 19.60 -3.79 -25.20
CA HIS A 208 18.42 -4.65 -25.09
C HIS A 208 17.12 -3.87 -24.84
N LEU A 209 17.18 -2.75 -24.10
CA LEU A 209 16.02 -1.88 -23.96
C LEU A 209 15.62 -1.25 -25.30
N ALA A 210 16.59 -0.82 -26.12
CA ALA A 210 16.31 -0.32 -27.46
C ALA A 210 15.65 -1.39 -28.34
N ASP A 211 16.21 -2.62 -28.35
CA ASP A 211 15.65 -3.76 -29.08
C ASP A 211 14.20 -4.11 -28.67
N VAL A 212 13.83 -3.85 -27.41
CA VAL A 212 12.46 -4.03 -26.92
C VAL A 212 11.56 -2.83 -27.24
N MET A 213 12.08 -1.61 -27.14
CA MET A 213 11.31 -0.37 -27.30
C MET A 213 10.99 -0.03 -28.75
N GLU A 214 11.85 -0.37 -29.70
CA GLU A 214 11.65 -0.08 -31.12
C GLU A 214 10.44 -0.86 -31.70
N PRO A 215 10.30 -2.19 -31.53
CA PRO A 215 9.11 -2.91 -32.00
C PRO A 215 7.80 -2.49 -31.30
N LEU A 216 7.91 -1.88 -30.13
CA LEU A 216 6.78 -1.32 -29.39
C LEU A 216 6.45 0.12 -29.80
N GLU A 217 7.15 0.66 -30.80
CA GLU A 217 7.00 2.04 -31.31
C GLU A 217 7.19 3.10 -30.22
N LEU A 218 8.03 2.80 -29.21
CA LEU A 218 8.36 3.73 -28.11
C LEU A 218 9.53 4.64 -28.46
N ILE A 219 10.37 4.24 -29.40
CA ILE A 219 11.48 5.01 -29.96
C ILE A 219 11.45 4.92 -31.48
N GLU A 220 12.01 5.92 -32.14
CA GLU A 220 12.15 5.92 -33.60
C GLU A 220 13.24 4.94 -34.03
N ARG A 221 12.99 4.21 -35.12
CA ARG A 221 14.03 3.47 -35.84
C ARG A 221 14.93 4.48 -36.52
N ASP A 222 16.22 4.43 -36.23
CA ASP A 222 17.18 5.33 -36.86
C ASP A 222 17.11 5.11 -38.39
N PRO A 223 16.83 6.15 -39.22
CA PRO A 223 16.58 5.99 -40.66
C PRO A 223 17.76 5.50 -41.50
N THR A 224 18.88 5.13 -40.89
CA THR A 224 20.11 4.71 -41.58
C THR A 224 20.30 3.19 -41.54
N GLU A 225 19.47 2.49 -42.31
CA GLU A 225 19.79 1.23 -43.00
C GLU A 225 19.38 1.33 -44.47
#